data_AF-A0A1Q7AF76-F1
#
_entry.id   AF-A0A1Q7AF76-F1
#
_cell.length_a   1.000
_cell.length_b   1.000
_cell.length_c   1.000
_cell.angle_alpha   90.00
_cell.angle_beta   90.00
_cell.angle_gamma   90.00
#
_symmetry.space_group_name_H-M   'P 1'
#
loop_
_entity.id
_entity.type
_entity.pdbx_description
1 polymer ?
#
loop_
_entity_poly.entity_id
_entity_poly.type
_entity_poly.pdbx_seq_one_letter_code
_entity_poly.pdbx_strand_id
1 'polypeptide(L)'
;MQAACAAGMPPFPMARIIDVSDEKNPKVVTKIMHEVHDPKNCPQVLPDLVGLTVFTYGTHYCSVDNKHHATTLVCGMFNSGIRVFDIRDPLRPKEIAYYNPAGTTTASPGSNHHAIGANWKPGGPDWCSAQAHLDAKTGTLWTTCQDNGVLTLKFRKGVWPFEDSRTPPGQQN
;
A
#
# COMPACT_ATOMS: atom_id res chain seq x y z
N MET A 1 14.63 12.14 -0.64
CA MET A 1 14.52 11.32 -1.87
C MET A 1 15.76 11.38 -2.75
N GLN A 2 16.11 12.54 -3.34
CA GLN A 2 17.26 12.64 -4.27
C GLN A 2 18.56 12.12 -3.64
N ALA A 3 18.80 12.42 -2.37
CA ALA A 3 19.94 11.86 -1.62
C ALA A 3 19.91 10.32 -1.51
N ALA A 4 18.74 9.70 -1.32
CA ALA A 4 18.60 8.25 -1.28
C ALA A 4 18.88 7.63 -2.66
N CYS A 5 18.30 8.21 -3.72
CA CYS A 5 18.60 7.80 -5.11
C CYS A 5 20.10 7.90 -5.43
N ALA A 6 20.74 9.02 -5.07
CA ALA A 6 22.18 9.23 -5.28
C ALA A 6 23.04 8.23 -4.49
N ALA A 7 22.56 7.77 -3.34
CA ALA A 7 23.21 6.74 -2.52
C ALA A 7 22.87 5.30 -2.94
N GLY A 8 22.11 5.10 -4.03
CA GLY A 8 21.66 3.75 -4.44
C GLY A 8 20.73 3.08 -3.43
N MET A 9 20.02 3.87 -2.63
CA MET A 9 19.09 3.40 -1.60
C MET A 9 17.63 3.66 -2.00
N PRO A 10 16.68 2.81 -1.57
CA PRO A 10 15.27 2.99 -1.91
C PRO A 10 14.75 4.39 -1.54
N PRO A 11 14.11 5.11 -2.49
CA PRO A 11 13.70 6.50 -2.28
C PRO A 11 12.46 6.69 -1.38
N PHE A 12 11.65 5.65 -1.18
CA PHE A 12 10.39 5.70 -0.42
C PHE A 12 10.33 4.66 0.71
N PRO A 13 9.57 4.93 1.78
CA PRO A 13 9.23 3.94 2.79
C PRO A 13 8.43 2.77 2.20
N MET A 14 8.71 1.56 2.66
CA MET A 14 8.08 0.32 2.20
C MET A 14 7.71 -0.58 3.38
N ALA A 15 6.69 -1.42 3.20
CA ALA A 15 6.42 -2.51 4.13
C ALA A 15 7.57 -3.52 4.17
N ARG A 16 7.72 -4.18 5.32
CA ARG A 16 8.71 -5.24 5.55
C ARG A 16 8.03 -6.39 6.27
N ILE A 17 8.35 -7.62 5.88
CA ILE A 17 8.01 -8.80 6.65
C ILE A 17 9.20 -9.11 7.54
N ILE A 18 8.93 -9.18 8.85
CA ILE A 18 9.92 -9.40 9.89
C ILE A 18 9.59 -10.74 10.54
N ASP A 19 10.51 -11.68 10.47
CA ASP A 19 10.46 -12.92 11.22
C ASP A 19 10.83 -12.62 12.67
N VAL A 20 9.92 -12.95 13.58
CA VAL A 20 10.03 -12.78 15.03
C VAL A 20 9.92 -14.13 15.76
N SER A 21 10.18 -15.24 15.07
CA SER A 21 10.20 -16.59 15.67
C SER A 21 11.23 -16.72 16.80
N ASP A 22 12.32 -15.96 16.74
CA ASP A 22 13.19 -15.63 17.86
C ASP A 22 13.04 -14.14 18.21
N GLU A 23 12.30 -13.84 19.28
CA GLU A 23 12.02 -12.46 19.72
C GLU A 23 13.30 -11.69 20.07
N LYS A 24 14.39 -12.37 20.42
CA LYS A 24 15.68 -11.72 20.73
C LYS A 24 16.48 -11.39 19.49
N ASN A 25 16.10 -11.94 18.33
CA ASN A 25 16.81 -11.78 17.07
C ASN A 25 15.85 -11.63 15.87
N PRO A 26 15.05 -10.55 15.83
CA PRO A 26 14.13 -10.30 14.73
C PRO A 26 14.88 -10.05 13.42
N LYS A 27 14.40 -10.64 12.32
CA LYS A 27 15.04 -10.54 11.00
C LYS A 27 14.08 -10.02 9.96
N VAL A 28 14.49 -8.98 9.23
CA VAL A 28 13.77 -8.58 8.01
C VAL A 28 14.02 -9.67 6.96
N VAL A 29 12.98 -10.46 6.68
CA VAL A 29 13.05 -11.53 5.67
C VAL A 29 12.66 -11.04 4.28
N THR A 30 11.77 -10.04 4.22
CA THR A 30 11.32 -9.46 2.96
C THR A 30 11.08 -7.96 3.05
N LYS A 31 11.35 -7.26 1.94
CA LYS A 31 10.96 -5.86 1.70
C LYS A 31 9.91 -5.84 0.59
N ILE A 32 8.74 -5.28 0.87
CA ILE A 32 7.64 -5.16 -0.10
C ILE A 32 7.92 -3.96 -1.00
N MET A 33 8.65 -4.18 -2.09
CA MET A 33 9.05 -3.14 -3.02
C MET A 33 8.27 -3.24 -4.33
N HIS A 34 7.75 -2.10 -4.79
CA HIS A 34 7.44 -1.90 -6.21
C HIS A 34 8.67 -1.38 -6.96
N GLU A 35 8.56 -1.31 -8.28
CA GLU A 35 9.56 -0.69 -9.15
C GLU A 35 9.94 0.73 -8.74
N VAL A 36 8.99 1.53 -8.22
CA VAL A 36 9.28 2.90 -7.73
C VAL A 36 10.21 2.95 -6.51
N HIS A 37 10.35 1.84 -5.78
CA HIS A 37 11.27 1.72 -4.66
C HIS A 37 12.67 1.28 -5.09
N ASP A 38 12.81 0.76 -6.32
CA ASP A 38 14.10 0.30 -6.82
C ASP A 38 14.94 1.52 -7.23
N PRO A 39 16.12 1.75 -6.62
CA PRO A 39 16.97 2.90 -6.93
C PRO A 39 17.38 2.97 -8.40
N LYS A 40 17.41 1.83 -9.10
CA LYS A 40 17.71 1.81 -10.55
C LYS A 40 16.67 2.57 -11.39
N ASN A 41 15.46 2.71 -10.85
CA ASN A 41 14.34 3.37 -11.51
C ASN A 41 14.20 4.84 -11.09
N CYS A 42 15.08 5.37 -10.24
CA CYS A 42 15.04 6.77 -9.83
C CYS A 42 14.98 7.77 -11.01
N PRO A 43 15.75 7.62 -12.12
CA PRO A 43 15.63 8.53 -13.26
C PRO A 43 14.22 8.60 -13.87
N GLN A 44 13.47 7.50 -13.82
CA GLN A 44 12.11 7.39 -14.31
C GLN A 44 11.08 7.94 -13.32
N VAL A 45 11.33 7.81 -12.00
CA VAL A 45 10.38 8.17 -10.95
C VAL A 45 10.50 9.63 -10.50
N LEU A 46 11.71 10.21 -10.50
CA LEU A 46 11.93 11.58 -10.05
C LEU A 46 11.07 12.64 -10.80
N PRO A 47 10.85 12.54 -12.13
CA PRO A 47 9.97 13.47 -12.85
C PRO A 47 8.52 13.47 -12.37
N ASP A 48 7.99 12.32 -11.94
CA ASP A 48 6.58 12.21 -11.47
C ASP A 48 6.31 13.00 -10.19
N LEU A 49 7.38 13.43 -9.50
CA LEU A 49 7.33 14.05 -8.19
C LEU A 49 7.48 15.56 -8.25
N VAL A 50 7.63 16.13 -9.44
CA VAL A 50 7.73 17.57 -9.63
C VAL A 50 6.46 18.24 -9.11
N GLY A 51 6.64 19.09 -8.10
CA GLY A 51 5.54 19.80 -7.44
C GLY A 51 4.84 19.00 -6.33
N LEU A 52 5.32 17.80 -6.00
CA LEU A 52 4.92 17.03 -4.82
C LEU A 52 6.00 17.18 -3.73
N THR A 53 5.61 17.11 -2.45
CA THR A 53 6.54 17.41 -1.34
C THR A 53 6.73 16.28 -0.34
N VAL A 54 5.69 15.52 -0.02
CA VAL A 54 5.73 14.52 1.07
C VAL A 54 4.94 13.27 0.72
N PHE A 55 5.25 12.18 1.41
CA PHE A 55 4.60 10.87 1.35
C PHE A 55 4.66 10.14 -0.01
N THR A 56 4.16 10.75 -1.09
CA THR A 56 4.35 10.32 -2.49
C THR A 56 4.00 8.85 -2.71
N TYR A 57 4.97 7.97 -2.98
CA TYR A 57 4.74 6.54 -3.25
C TYR A 57 4.96 5.62 -2.04
N GLY A 58 5.17 6.17 -0.85
CA GLY A 58 5.49 5.40 0.35
C GLY A 58 4.34 4.54 0.86
N THR A 59 4.67 3.46 1.56
CA THR A 59 3.70 2.69 2.34
C THR A 59 3.29 3.44 3.60
N HIS A 60 2.00 3.40 3.96
CA HIS A 60 1.51 3.97 5.23
C HIS A 60 1.01 2.88 6.19
N TYR A 61 -0.22 2.39 5.99
CA TYR A 61 -0.75 1.26 6.77
C TYR A 61 -0.82 0.00 5.91
N CYS A 62 -0.57 -1.12 6.56
CA CYS A 62 -0.86 -2.43 6.01
C CYS A 62 -1.67 -3.26 7.02
N SER A 63 -2.44 -4.19 6.47
CA SER A 63 -3.33 -5.08 7.21
C SER A 63 -3.21 -6.49 6.63
N VAL A 64 -3.31 -7.50 7.49
CA VAL A 64 -3.44 -8.89 7.07
C VAL A 64 -4.88 -9.38 7.21
N ASP A 65 -5.24 -10.42 6.45
CA ASP A 65 -6.57 -11.06 6.53
C ASP A 65 -6.82 -11.76 7.87
N ASN A 66 -5.78 -12.38 8.44
CA ASN A 66 -5.84 -13.05 9.74
C ASN A 66 -4.47 -13.09 10.42
N LYS A 67 -4.31 -12.48 11.59
CA LYS A 67 -3.06 -12.46 12.38
C LYS A 67 -2.50 -13.83 12.75
N HIS A 68 -3.38 -14.82 12.93
CA HIS A 68 -2.99 -16.17 13.33
C HIS A 68 -2.70 -17.08 12.12
N HIS A 69 -3.10 -16.66 10.92
CA HIS A 69 -2.89 -17.42 9.69
C HIS A 69 -2.96 -16.47 8.49
N ALA A 70 -1.95 -15.62 8.34
CA ALA A 70 -1.96 -14.56 7.34
C ALA A 70 -1.65 -15.14 5.96
N THR A 71 -2.59 -15.01 5.04
CA THR A 71 -2.41 -15.42 3.63
C THR A 71 -2.23 -14.21 2.72
N THR A 72 -2.76 -13.05 3.14
CA THR A 72 -2.86 -11.86 2.30
C THR A 72 -2.47 -10.62 3.08
N LEU A 73 -1.67 -9.75 2.47
CA LEU A 73 -1.31 -8.43 2.95
C LEU A 73 -1.95 -7.38 2.05
N VAL A 74 -2.64 -6.40 2.61
CA VAL A 74 -3.12 -5.22 1.89
C VAL A 74 -2.46 -3.97 2.47
N CYS A 75 -1.97 -3.09 1.62
CA CYS A 75 -1.31 -1.84 2.02
C CYS A 75 -1.91 -0.63 1.32
N GLY A 76 -2.13 0.45 2.06
CA GLY A 76 -2.33 1.79 1.53
C GLY A 76 -0.97 2.46 1.28
N MET A 77 -0.73 2.88 0.05
CA MET A 77 0.57 3.36 -0.43
C MET A 77 0.49 4.75 -1.09
N PHE A 78 -0.26 5.68 -0.49
CA PHE A 78 -0.44 7.06 -0.95
C PHE A 78 -0.72 7.14 -2.46
N ASN A 79 0.14 7.77 -3.28
CA ASN A 79 -0.02 7.89 -4.73
C ASN A 79 0.01 6.53 -5.45
N SER A 80 0.57 5.48 -4.82
CA SER A 80 0.55 4.12 -5.33
C SER A 80 -0.77 3.40 -5.02
N GLY A 81 -1.75 4.07 -4.41
CA GLY A 81 -3.08 3.54 -4.17
C GLY A 81 -3.13 2.39 -3.16
N ILE A 82 -4.05 1.46 -3.37
CA ILE A 82 -4.21 0.22 -2.60
C ILE A 82 -3.47 -0.91 -3.31
N ARG A 83 -2.73 -1.71 -2.54
CA ARG A 83 -1.89 -2.80 -3.04
C ARG A 83 -2.15 -4.06 -2.25
N VAL A 84 -2.30 -5.20 -2.94
CA VAL A 84 -2.65 -6.47 -2.32
C VAL A 84 -1.63 -7.52 -2.73
N PHE A 85 -1.09 -8.22 -1.75
CA PHE A 85 -0.04 -9.21 -1.90
C PHE A 85 -0.49 -10.57 -1.34
N ASP A 86 -0.20 -11.64 -2.08
CA ASP A 86 -0.14 -13.00 -1.56
C ASP A 86 1.12 -13.11 -0.70
N ILE A 87 0.97 -13.50 0.57
CA ILE A 87 2.05 -13.65 1.54
C ILE A 87 2.12 -15.07 2.14
N ARG A 88 1.47 -16.06 1.50
CA ARG A 88 1.53 -17.47 1.96
C ARG A 88 2.96 -18.01 1.97
N ASP A 89 3.82 -17.49 1.09
CA ASP A 89 5.28 -17.56 1.22
C ASP A 89 5.82 -16.17 1.62
N PRO A 90 6.13 -15.94 2.91
CA PRO A 90 6.59 -14.63 3.39
C PRO A 90 7.97 -14.24 2.84
N LEU A 91 8.75 -15.18 2.29
CA LEU A 91 10.04 -14.91 1.65
C LEU A 91 9.88 -14.44 0.20
N ARG A 92 8.70 -14.70 -0.40
CA ARG A 92 8.42 -14.40 -1.80
C ARG A 92 6.98 -13.89 -2.01
N PRO A 93 6.63 -12.76 -1.38
CA PRO A 93 5.33 -12.16 -1.55
C PRO A 93 5.12 -11.73 -3.01
N LYS A 94 3.90 -11.86 -3.49
CA LYS A 94 3.52 -11.55 -4.87
C LYS A 94 2.37 -10.56 -4.90
N GLU A 95 2.51 -9.44 -5.59
CA GLU A 95 1.37 -8.55 -5.84
C GLU A 95 0.32 -9.29 -6.69
N ILE A 96 -0.92 -9.33 -6.21
CA ILE A 96 -2.05 -10.01 -6.87
C ILE A 96 -3.13 -9.04 -7.35
N ALA A 97 -3.18 -7.83 -6.78
CA ALA A 97 -4.11 -6.78 -7.21
C ALA A 97 -3.62 -5.40 -6.76
N TYR A 98 -4.05 -4.36 -7.47
CA TYR A 98 -3.89 -2.97 -7.07
C TYR A 98 -5.08 -2.14 -7.53
N TYR A 99 -5.27 -0.98 -6.90
CA TYR A 99 -6.21 0.04 -7.34
C TYR A 99 -5.67 1.43 -7.02
N ASN A 100 -5.49 2.25 -8.06
CA ASN A 100 -5.10 3.65 -7.94
C ASN A 100 -6.35 4.50 -8.24
N PRO A 101 -7.03 5.06 -7.23
CA PRO A 101 -8.15 5.95 -7.49
C PRO A 101 -7.66 7.26 -8.11
N ALA A 102 -8.44 7.80 -9.04
CA ALA A 102 -8.27 9.19 -9.43
C ALA A 102 -8.70 10.10 -8.27
N GLY A 103 -7.88 11.10 -7.96
CA GLY A 103 -8.20 12.18 -7.04
C GLY A 103 -9.30 13.07 -7.61
N THR A 104 -9.88 13.90 -6.76
CA THR A 104 -10.95 14.80 -7.17
C THR A 104 -10.44 15.85 -8.17
N THR A 105 -11.32 16.33 -9.04
CA THR A 105 -11.01 17.47 -9.94
C THR A 105 -11.15 18.81 -9.23
N THR A 106 -11.88 18.85 -8.12
CA THR A 106 -12.05 20.02 -7.24
C THR A 106 -11.50 19.71 -5.85
N ALA A 107 -10.74 20.65 -5.29
CA ALA A 107 -10.14 20.46 -3.97
C ALA A 107 -11.21 20.25 -2.90
N SER A 108 -11.05 19.21 -2.09
CA SER A 108 -11.91 18.95 -0.93
C SER A 108 -11.28 19.56 0.33
N PRO A 109 -11.94 20.49 1.04
CA PRO A 109 -11.41 21.08 2.26
C PRO A 109 -11.12 20.07 3.38
N GLY A 110 -11.80 18.90 3.36
CA GLY A 110 -11.60 17.83 4.33
C GLY A 110 -10.52 16.81 3.96
N SER A 111 -9.91 16.93 2.77
CA SER A 111 -8.87 15.99 2.32
C SER A 111 -7.50 16.41 2.83
N ASN A 112 -6.79 15.52 3.53
CA ASN A 112 -5.40 15.79 3.90
C ASN A 112 -4.47 15.81 2.69
N HIS A 113 -4.86 15.20 1.56
CA HIS A 113 -4.09 15.27 0.32
C HIS A 113 -4.07 16.71 -0.24
N HIS A 114 -5.15 17.46 -0.05
CA HIS A 114 -5.20 18.89 -0.34
C HIS A 114 -4.50 19.73 0.74
N ALA A 115 -4.77 19.45 2.02
CA ALA A 115 -4.31 20.28 3.13
C ALA A 115 -2.80 20.16 3.43
N ILE A 116 -2.16 19.04 3.06
CA ILE A 116 -0.76 18.76 3.42
C ILE A 116 0.14 18.79 2.18
N GLY A 117 1.07 19.76 2.17
CA GLY A 117 2.26 19.72 1.31
C GLY A 117 2.01 19.91 -0.19
N ALA A 118 0.94 20.56 -0.61
CA ALA A 118 0.68 20.86 -2.03
C ALA A 118 0.73 19.63 -2.98
N ASN A 119 0.36 18.45 -2.47
CA ASN A 119 0.46 17.20 -3.23
C ASN A 119 -0.75 16.96 -4.15
N TRP A 120 -1.90 17.57 -3.84
CA TRP A 120 -3.10 17.44 -4.65
C TRP A 120 -2.96 18.11 -6.03
N LYS A 121 -3.39 17.39 -7.06
CA LYS A 121 -3.56 17.88 -8.43
C LYS A 121 -4.97 17.50 -8.92
N PRO A 122 -5.69 18.39 -9.63
CA PRO A 122 -6.98 18.05 -10.22
C PRO A 122 -6.89 16.77 -11.06
N GLY A 123 -7.63 15.73 -10.68
CA GLY A 123 -7.65 14.45 -11.39
C GLY A 123 -6.34 13.65 -11.34
N GLY A 124 -5.40 14.02 -10.46
CA GLY A 124 -4.17 13.26 -10.19
C GLY A 124 -4.45 11.94 -9.44
N PRO A 125 -3.44 11.26 -8.89
CA PRO A 125 -3.68 10.11 -8.01
C PRO A 125 -4.22 10.56 -6.65
N ASP A 126 -5.19 9.84 -6.09
CA ASP A 126 -5.60 10.04 -4.69
C ASP A 126 -4.60 9.40 -3.72
N TRP A 127 -4.52 9.92 -2.50
CA TRP A 127 -3.78 9.34 -1.39
C TRP A 127 -4.59 8.27 -0.67
N CYS A 128 -4.19 7.01 -0.84
CA CYS A 128 -4.72 5.92 -0.02
C CYS A 128 -3.75 5.61 1.12
N SER A 129 -4.11 6.00 2.34
CA SER A 129 -3.23 5.90 3.51
C SER A 129 -3.91 5.31 4.74
N ALA A 130 -5.16 4.84 4.64
CA ALA A 130 -5.86 4.21 5.75
C ALA A 130 -5.58 2.70 5.81
N GLN A 131 -5.90 2.08 6.95
CA GLN A 131 -5.98 0.62 7.04
C GLN A 131 -7.05 0.11 6.08
N ALA A 132 -6.83 -1.09 5.54
CA ALA A 132 -7.77 -1.74 4.65
C ALA A 132 -8.28 -3.01 5.31
N HIS A 133 -9.57 -3.27 5.16
CA HIS A 133 -10.24 -4.41 5.74
C HIS A 133 -10.68 -5.35 4.63
N LEU A 134 -10.27 -6.59 4.75
CA LEU A 134 -10.60 -7.68 3.84
C LEU A 134 -11.86 -8.40 4.32
N ASP A 135 -12.67 -8.88 3.38
CA ASP A 135 -13.78 -9.80 3.64
C ASP A 135 -13.68 -11.01 2.72
N ALA A 136 -13.18 -12.12 3.26
CA ALA A 136 -12.99 -13.35 2.50
C ALA A 136 -14.32 -14.00 2.10
N LYS A 137 -15.43 -13.74 2.81
CA LYS A 137 -16.73 -14.32 2.46
C LYS A 137 -17.28 -13.71 1.17
N THR A 138 -17.05 -12.41 1.00
CA THR A 138 -17.52 -11.69 -0.18
C THR A 138 -16.41 -11.45 -1.20
N GLY A 139 -15.13 -11.71 -0.90
CA GLY A 139 -14.04 -11.37 -1.81
C GLY A 139 -13.99 -9.87 -2.09
N THR A 140 -14.20 -9.05 -1.06
CA THR A 140 -14.14 -7.59 -1.13
C THR A 140 -13.08 -7.07 -0.17
N LEU A 141 -12.71 -5.80 -0.38
CA LEU A 141 -12.00 -5.01 0.61
C LEU A 141 -12.68 -3.65 0.75
N TRP A 142 -12.59 -3.04 1.91
CA TRP A 142 -12.94 -1.64 2.10
C TRP A 142 -11.83 -0.86 2.80
N THR A 143 -11.72 0.43 2.48
CA THR A 143 -10.70 1.33 3.01
C THR A 143 -11.14 2.78 2.79
N THR A 144 -10.30 3.74 3.18
CA THR A 144 -10.50 5.14 2.82
C THR A 144 -9.27 5.71 2.11
N CYS A 145 -9.54 6.55 1.11
CA CYS A 145 -8.54 7.42 0.48
C CYS A 145 -8.95 8.88 0.71
N GLN A 146 -7.98 9.80 0.67
CA GLN A 146 -8.15 11.15 1.22
C GLN A 146 -9.17 11.98 0.42
N ASP A 147 -9.17 11.84 -0.92
CA ASP A 147 -10.06 12.59 -1.80
C ASP A 147 -11.40 11.89 -2.02
N ASN A 148 -11.38 10.56 -2.19
CA ASN A 148 -12.58 9.78 -2.51
C ASN A 148 -13.37 9.31 -1.28
N GLY A 149 -12.82 9.43 -0.07
CA GLY A 149 -13.45 8.92 1.14
C GLY A 149 -13.48 7.39 1.17
N VAL A 150 -14.63 6.81 1.51
CA VAL A 150 -14.78 5.35 1.66
C VAL A 150 -14.86 4.66 0.30
N LEU A 151 -14.02 3.64 0.12
CA LEU A 151 -14.01 2.77 -1.06
C LEU A 151 -14.32 1.34 -0.66
N THR A 152 -15.19 0.68 -1.42
CA THR A 152 -15.42 -0.77 -1.35
C THR A 152 -15.05 -1.36 -2.71
N LEU A 153 -14.04 -2.22 -2.76
CA LEU A 153 -13.53 -2.82 -3.98
C LEU A 153 -13.80 -4.32 -3.98
N LYS A 154 -14.07 -4.87 -5.16
CA LYS A 154 -14.34 -6.29 -5.37
C LYS A 154 -13.20 -6.91 -6.17
N PHE A 155 -12.65 -8.01 -5.68
CA PHE A 155 -11.63 -8.75 -6.42
C PHE A 155 -12.23 -9.42 -7.65
N ARG A 156 -11.46 -9.46 -8.74
CA ARG A 156 -11.80 -10.28 -9.91
C ARG A 156 -11.86 -11.75 -9.50
N LYS A 157 -12.82 -12.50 -10.06
CA LYS A 157 -12.96 -13.94 -9.83
C LYS A 157 -11.62 -14.67 -10.02
N GLY A 158 -11.23 -15.45 -9.01
CA GLY A 158 -10.01 -16.26 -9.03
C GLY A 158 -8.73 -15.53 -8.58
N VAL A 159 -8.80 -14.23 -8.24
CA VAL A 159 -7.64 -13.50 -7.70
C VAL A 159 -7.53 -13.67 -6.19
N TRP A 160 -8.64 -13.45 -5.47
CA TRP A 160 -8.75 -13.57 -4.02
C TRP A 160 -10.25 -13.69 -3.65
N PRO A 161 -10.65 -14.39 -2.57
CA PRO A 161 -9.84 -15.09 -1.55
C PRO A 161 -9.15 -16.35 -2.05
N PHE A 162 -8.09 -16.77 -1.36
CA PHE A 162 -7.54 -18.11 -1.47
C PHE A 162 -8.39 -19.11 -0.66
N GLU A 163 -8.17 -20.42 -0.88
CA GLU A 163 -8.90 -21.48 -0.19
C GLU A 163 -8.73 -21.42 1.34
N ASP A 164 -7.57 -21.00 1.80
CA ASP A 164 -7.14 -20.84 3.19
C ASP A 164 -7.39 -19.43 3.76
N SER A 165 -7.70 -18.43 2.93
CA SER A 165 -7.96 -17.06 3.39
C SER A 165 -9.18 -17.00 4.31
N ARG A 166 -9.03 -16.39 5.48
CA ARG A 166 -10.10 -16.18 6.45
C ARG A 166 -10.00 -14.77 6.99
N THR A 167 -11.14 -14.17 7.32
CA THR A 167 -11.21 -12.83 7.92
C THR A 167 -12.05 -12.86 9.19
N PRO A 168 -11.56 -13.48 10.29
CA PRO A 168 -12.31 -13.57 11.54
C PRO A 168 -12.50 -12.17 12.15
N PRO A 169 -13.63 -11.90 12.82
CA PRO A 169 -13.82 -10.65 13.54
C PRO A 169 -12.69 -10.39 14.55
N GLY A 170 -12.12 -9.18 14.54
CA GLY A 170 -11.04 -8.77 15.45
C GLY A 170 -9.65 -9.36 15.14
N GLN A 171 -9.51 -10.18 14.09
CA GLN A 171 -8.26 -10.85 13.75
C GLN A 171 -7.55 -10.25 12.53
N GLN A 172 -8.06 -9.14 12.00
CA GLN A 172 -7.37 -8.31 11.02
C GLN A 172 -6.52 -7.24 11.72
N ASN A 173 -5.60 -6.63 10.98
CA ASN A 173 -4.70 -5.53 11.38
C ASN A 173 -3.65 -5.90 12.43
#